data_AF-A0A9W7GP04-F1
#
_entry.id   AF-A0A9W7GP04-F1
#
_cell.length_a   1.000
_cell.length_b   1.000
_cell.length_c   1.000
_cell.angle_alpha   90.00
_cell.angle_beta   90.00
_cell.angle_gamma   90.00
#
_symmetry.space_group_name_H-M   'P 1'
#
loop_
_entity.id
_entity.type
_entity.pdbx_description
1 polymer ?
#
loop_
_entity_poly.entity_id
_entity_poly.type
_entity_poly.pdbx_seq_one_letter_code
_entity_poly.pdbx_strand_id
1 'polypeptide(L)'
;MKDGKKFVCSEPGCSYRTKLKSDLKRHRASIHNENVIWHHCEDCDFKAKQKGNLKMHRADVHNEGVTWHHCEDCDFKAKRKTLLKQHRTFIHNENVTWHHCEDCDYKTKKKSNLKKHRADIHNENVTWHHCEDCDYKTKQKGHLKMHRALIHYENVTWHHCEDCDYKAKRNAHLKRHVASKH
;
A
#
# COMPACT_ATOMS: atom_id res chain seq x y z
N MET A 1 3.54 30.29 31.38
CA MET A 1 3.02 29.38 30.33
C MET A 1 2.25 28.26 31.01
N LYS A 2 0.93 28.15 30.86
CA LYS A 2 0.14 27.12 31.56
C LYS A 2 0.10 25.84 30.71
N ASP A 3 0.79 24.80 31.16
CA ASP A 3 0.69 23.45 30.58
C ASP A 3 -0.74 22.94 30.74
N GLY A 4 -1.52 22.94 29.66
CA GLY A 4 -2.89 22.45 29.66
C GLY A 4 -2.95 20.97 30.03
N LYS A 5 -3.89 20.60 30.92
CA LYS A 5 -4.13 19.21 31.36
C LYS A 5 -4.22 18.27 30.15
N LYS A 6 -3.33 17.30 30.09
CA LYS A 6 -3.31 16.27 29.03
C LYS A 6 -4.23 15.11 29.43
N PHE A 7 -5.01 14.63 28.48
CA PHE A 7 -5.77 13.38 28.60
C PHE A 7 -4.88 12.22 28.17
N VAL A 8 -4.79 11.19 29.00
CA VAL A 8 -3.90 10.03 28.78
C VAL A 8 -4.77 8.78 28.56
N CYS A 9 -4.33 7.89 27.68
CA CYS A 9 -4.97 6.58 27.54
C CYS A 9 -4.75 5.74 28.79
N SER A 10 -5.78 5.03 29.23
CA SER A 10 -5.74 4.21 30.45
C SER A 10 -5.46 2.74 30.14
N GLU A 11 -5.39 2.37 28.86
CA GLU A 11 -5.15 1.01 28.42
C GLU A 11 -3.71 0.57 28.73
N PRO A 12 -3.51 -0.61 29.35
CA PRO A 12 -2.18 -1.12 29.65
C PRO A 12 -1.28 -1.17 28.42
N GLY A 13 -0.06 -0.62 28.55
CA GLY A 13 0.90 -0.55 27.45
C GLY A 13 0.63 0.56 26.42
N CYS A 14 -0.44 1.36 26.55
CA CYS A 14 -0.69 2.49 25.66
C CYS A 14 -0.11 3.80 26.21
N SER A 15 0.87 4.37 25.50
CA SER A 15 1.51 5.64 25.88
C SER A 15 0.82 6.90 25.31
N TYR A 16 -0.33 6.73 24.65
CA TYR A 16 -1.02 7.82 23.96
C TYR A 16 -1.53 8.89 24.93
N ARG A 17 -1.29 10.15 24.58
CA ARG A 17 -1.74 11.33 25.32
C ARG A 17 -2.07 12.47 24.37
N THR A 18 -3.10 13.24 24.68
CA THR A 18 -3.58 14.35 23.86
C THR A 18 -4.07 15.50 24.72
N LYS A 19 -4.17 16.70 24.15
CA LYS A 19 -4.77 17.87 24.81
C LYS A 19 -6.30 17.86 24.73
N LEU A 20 -6.90 17.07 23.85
CA LEU A 20 -8.35 17.08 23.59
C LEU A 20 -9.02 15.75 24.02
N LYS A 21 -10.09 15.84 24.80
CA LYS A 21 -10.87 14.67 25.22
C LYS A 21 -11.46 13.90 24.03
N SER A 22 -11.90 14.61 22.99
CA SER A 22 -12.42 14.03 21.75
C SER A 22 -11.39 13.14 21.04
N ASP A 23 -10.14 13.58 20.99
CA ASP A 23 -9.04 12.81 20.40
C ASP A 23 -8.75 11.54 21.19
N LEU A 24 -8.82 11.60 22.52
CA LEU A 24 -8.65 10.40 23.35
C LEU A 24 -9.76 9.38 23.10
N LYS A 25 -11.02 9.83 23.01
CA LYS A 25 -12.15 8.95 22.65
C LYS A 25 -11.94 8.32 21.28
N ARG A 26 -11.55 9.12 20.28
CA ARG A 26 -11.26 8.65 18.91
C ARG A 26 -10.11 7.65 18.87
N HIS A 27 -9.04 7.90 19.63
CA HIS A 27 -7.90 6.99 19.77
C HIS A 27 -8.34 5.65 20.36
N ARG A 28 -9.09 5.66 21.46
CA ARG A 28 -9.61 4.44 22.11
C ARG A 28 -10.48 3.61 21.18
N ALA A 29 -11.41 4.23 20.45
CA ALA A 29 -12.18 3.53 19.42
C ALA A 29 -11.27 2.97 18.30
N SER A 30 -10.33 3.77 17.82
CA SER A 30 -9.49 3.40 16.66
C SER A 30 -8.48 2.29 16.97
N ILE A 31 -7.84 2.34 18.14
CA ILE A 31 -6.72 1.46 18.53
C ILE A 31 -7.19 0.33 19.45
N HIS A 32 -8.07 0.62 20.41
CA HIS A 32 -8.46 -0.32 21.47
C HIS A 32 -9.85 -0.93 21.27
N ASN A 33 -10.57 -0.57 20.20
CA ASN A 33 -11.96 -1.00 19.95
C ASN A 33 -12.92 -0.66 21.10
N GLU A 34 -12.57 0.31 21.95
CA GLU A 34 -13.43 0.75 23.04
C GLU A 34 -14.47 1.74 22.50
N ASN A 35 -15.75 1.49 22.76
CA ASN A 35 -16.86 2.37 22.38
C ASN A 35 -16.87 2.75 20.87
N VAL A 36 -16.59 1.78 20.00
CA VAL A 36 -16.53 2.01 18.55
C VAL A 36 -17.92 2.29 18.00
N ILE A 37 -18.03 3.40 17.29
CA ILE A 37 -19.15 3.68 16.41
C ILE A 37 -18.69 3.34 14.99
N TRP A 38 -19.36 2.38 14.37
CA TRP A 38 -19.11 1.99 12.99
C TRP A 38 -19.92 2.86 12.04
N HIS A 39 -19.26 3.35 10.99
CA HIS A 39 -19.88 4.03 9.87
C HIS A 39 -19.88 3.10 8.67
N HIS A 40 -21.07 2.68 8.24
CA HIS A 40 -21.26 1.70 7.17
C HIS A 40 -21.39 2.39 5.81
N CYS A 41 -20.81 1.76 4.79
CA CYS A 41 -21.18 2.06 3.41
C CYS A 41 -22.56 1.46 3.13
N GLU A 42 -23.36 2.16 2.34
CA GLU A 42 -24.70 1.70 1.95
C GLU A 42 -24.64 0.80 0.71
N ASP A 43 -23.56 0.92 -0.08
CA ASP A 43 -23.37 0.23 -1.36
C ASP A 43 -22.49 -1.03 -1.25
N CYS A 44 -21.85 -1.26 -0.11
CA CYS A 44 -21.05 -2.47 0.13
C CYS A 44 -20.80 -2.74 1.63
N ASP A 45 -20.20 -3.89 1.96
CA ASP A 45 -19.92 -4.32 3.33
C ASP A 45 -18.84 -3.51 4.07
N PHE A 46 -18.25 -2.51 3.41
CA PHE A 46 -17.22 -1.70 4.03
C PHE A 46 -17.77 -0.90 5.21
N LYS A 47 -17.03 -0.90 6.33
CA LYS A 47 -17.30 -0.07 7.49
C LYS A 47 -16.03 0.54 8.05
N ALA A 48 -16.14 1.75 8.59
CA ALA A 48 -15.02 2.46 9.17
C ALA A 48 -15.35 3.06 10.55
N LYS A 49 -14.33 3.13 11.40
CA LYS A 49 -14.42 3.74 12.75
C LYS A 49 -14.47 5.27 12.74
N GLN A 50 -14.26 5.90 11.58
CA GLN A 50 -14.27 7.35 11.43
C GLN A 50 -15.03 7.75 10.16
N LYS A 51 -15.89 8.76 10.27
CA LYS A 51 -16.68 9.29 9.13
C LYS A 51 -15.81 9.67 7.94
N GLY A 52 -14.64 10.28 8.19
CA GLY A 52 -13.70 10.66 7.13
C GLY A 52 -13.19 9.47 6.32
N ASN A 53 -12.98 8.32 6.96
CA ASN A 53 -12.54 7.10 6.28
C ASN A 53 -13.67 6.51 5.41
N LEU A 54 -14.92 6.56 5.87
CA LEU A 54 -16.06 6.16 5.05
C LEU A 54 -16.22 7.09 3.82
N LYS A 55 -16.15 8.40 4.02
CA LYS A 55 -16.21 9.37 2.90
C LYS A 55 -15.10 9.10 1.89
N MET A 56 -13.88 8.87 2.38
CA MET A 56 -12.74 8.55 1.53
C MET A 56 -12.91 7.21 0.79
N HIS A 57 -13.51 6.20 1.44
CA HIS A 57 -13.85 4.94 0.79
C HIS A 57 -14.91 5.14 -0.32
N ARG A 58 -15.99 5.87 -0.05
CA ARG A 58 -17.05 6.16 -1.03
C ARG A 58 -16.49 6.88 -2.27
N ALA A 59 -15.60 7.84 -2.06
CA ALA A 59 -14.89 8.49 -3.17
C ALA A 59 -14.00 7.51 -3.96
N ASP A 60 -13.22 6.68 -3.28
CA ASP A 60 -12.27 5.76 -3.92
C ASP A 60 -12.93 4.60 -4.66
N VAL A 61 -13.97 4.00 -4.08
CA VAL A 61 -14.61 2.78 -4.56
C VAL A 61 -15.87 3.06 -5.38
N HIS A 62 -16.72 3.98 -4.90
CA HIS A 62 -18.02 4.26 -5.50
C HIS A 62 -18.04 5.55 -6.35
N ASN A 63 -16.91 6.26 -6.45
CA ASN A 63 -16.81 7.57 -7.11
C ASN A 63 -17.76 8.65 -6.54
N GLU A 64 -18.31 8.44 -5.35
CA GLU A 64 -19.24 9.37 -4.72
C GLU A 64 -18.49 10.52 -4.05
N GLY A 65 -18.93 11.76 -4.32
CA GLY A 65 -18.34 12.96 -3.70
C GLY A 65 -16.85 13.17 -4.05
N VAL A 66 -16.40 12.64 -5.18
CA VAL A 66 -15.02 12.79 -5.66
C VAL A 66 -14.76 14.23 -6.10
N THR A 67 -13.67 14.80 -5.61
CA THR A 67 -13.05 15.97 -6.21
C THR A 67 -11.76 15.51 -6.88
N TRP A 68 -11.66 15.69 -8.20
CA TRP A 68 -10.46 15.33 -8.95
C TRP A 68 -9.38 16.39 -8.77
N HIS A 69 -8.16 15.93 -8.53
CA HIS A 69 -6.96 16.76 -8.50
C HIS A 69 -6.13 16.47 -9.75
N HIS A 70 -6.02 17.47 -10.60
CA HIS A 70 -5.31 17.38 -11.88
C HIS A 70 -3.83 17.73 -11.72
N CYS A 71 -2.97 17.02 -12.44
CA CYS A 71 -1.59 17.45 -12.66
C CYS A 71 -1.59 18.60 -13.67
N GLU A 72 -0.76 19.60 -13.44
CA GLU A 72 -0.60 20.73 -14.36
C GLU A 72 0.36 20.39 -15.52
N ASP A 73 1.15 19.33 -15.35
CA ASP A 73 2.24 18.94 -16.24
C ASP A 73 1.88 17.76 -17.18
N CYS A 74 0.75 17.09 -16.95
CA CYS A 74 0.22 16.01 -17.81
C CYS A 74 -1.27 15.70 -17.52
N ASP A 75 -1.87 14.80 -18.30
CA ASP A 75 -3.30 14.42 -18.17
C ASP A 75 -3.65 13.60 -16.91
N PHE A 76 -2.66 13.32 -16.05
CA PHE A 76 -2.91 12.54 -14.83
C PHE A 76 -3.82 13.30 -13.87
N LYS A 77 -4.82 12.59 -13.33
CA LYS A 77 -5.69 13.08 -12.26
C LYS A 77 -5.85 12.04 -11.17
N ALA A 78 -6.00 12.50 -9.93
CA ALA A 78 -6.19 11.63 -8.77
C ALA A 78 -7.33 12.10 -7.87
N LYS A 79 -7.98 11.14 -7.22
CA LYS A 79 -9.05 11.39 -6.23
C LYS A 79 -8.56 11.98 -4.91
N ARG A 80 -7.24 11.97 -4.67
CA ARG A 80 -6.62 12.43 -3.42
C ARG A 80 -5.40 13.29 -3.72
N LYS A 81 -5.25 14.42 -3.02
CA LYS A 81 -4.07 15.30 -3.12
C LYS A 81 -2.75 14.57 -2.88
N THR A 82 -2.73 13.61 -1.95
CA THR A 82 -1.54 12.81 -1.65
C THR A 82 -1.10 11.95 -2.82
N LEU A 83 -2.04 11.39 -3.58
CA LEU A 83 -1.75 10.61 -4.79
C LEU A 83 -1.22 11.50 -5.91
N LEU A 84 -1.80 12.69 -6.10
CA LEU A 84 -1.27 13.66 -7.06
C LEU A 84 0.16 14.09 -6.67
N LYS A 85 0.41 14.42 -5.40
CA LYS A 85 1.76 14.75 -4.92
C LYS A 85 2.75 13.62 -5.18
N GLN A 86 2.37 12.38 -4.87
CA GLN A 86 3.20 11.21 -5.18
C GLN A 86 3.47 11.11 -6.68
N HIS A 87 2.45 11.23 -7.51
CA HIS A 87 2.60 11.23 -8.96
C HIS A 87 3.62 12.28 -9.42
N ARG A 88 3.50 13.54 -8.99
CA ARG A 88 4.45 14.61 -9.37
C ARG A 88 5.88 14.32 -8.89
N THR A 89 6.04 13.76 -7.70
CA THR A 89 7.35 13.29 -7.22
C THR A 89 7.91 12.15 -8.07
N PHE A 90 7.10 11.15 -8.43
CA PHE A 90 7.57 9.96 -9.16
C PHE A 90 7.78 10.19 -10.65
N ILE A 91 6.93 11.00 -11.30
CA ILE A 91 6.92 11.21 -12.75
C ILE A 91 7.63 12.51 -13.11
N HIS A 92 7.32 13.62 -12.43
CA HIS A 92 7.86 14.95 -12.74
C HIS A 92 9.06 15.35 -11.89
N ASN A 93 9.57 14.45 -11.05
CA ASN A 93 10.68 14.72 -10.11
C ASN A 93 10.45 15.90 -9.15
N GLU A 94 9.20 16.29 -8.91
CA GLU A 94 8.88 17.42 -8.04
C GLU A 94 9.11 17.05 -6.56
N ASN A 95 9.86 17.89 -5.83
CA ASN A 95 10.14 17.72 -4.40
C ASN A 95 10.69 16.32 -4.06
N VAL A 96 11.53 15.74 -4.94
CA VAL A 96 12.07 14.41 -4.75
C VAL A 96 13.12 14.40 -3.64
N THR A 97 12.95 13.48 -2.70
CA THR A 97 14.03 13.01 -1.82
C THR A 97 14.57 11.71 -2.37
N TRP A 98 15.85 11.71 -2.73
CA TRP A 98 16.57 10.51 -3.14
C TRP A 98 17.09 9.76 -1.92
N HIS A 99 16.91 8.45 -1.91
CA HIS A 99 17.52 7.54 -0.95
C HIS A 99 18.66 6.80 -1.63
N HIS A 100 19.87 7.03 -1.15
CA HIS A 100 21.10 6.46 -1.69
C HIS A 100 21.50 5.21 -0.92
N CYS A 101 22.01 4.20 -1.62
CA CYS A 101 22.82 3.17 -0.99
C CYS A 101 24.16 3.77 -0.58
N GLU A 102 24.68 3.34 0.57
CA GLU A 102 25.99 3.77 1.05
C GLU A 102 27.11 2.91 0.45
N ASP A 103 26.77 1.70 0.01
CA ASP A 103 27.74 0.70 -0.48
C ASP A 103 27.84 0.63 -2.02
N CYS A 104 26.99 1.36 -2.76
CA CYS A 104 27.04 1.45 -4.23
C CYS A 104 26.26 2.66 -4.78
N ASP A 105 26.34 2.89 -6.10
CA ASP A 105 25.70 4.03 -6.77
C ASP A 105 24.16 3.95 -6.88
N TYR A 106 23.55 2.89 -6.38
CA TYR A 106 22.09 2.73 -6.45
C TYR A 106 21.38 3.82 -5.64
N LYS A 107 20.42 4.49 -6.28
CA LYS A 107 19.53 5.46 -5.64
C LYS A 107 18.09 5.27 -6.07
N THR A 108 17.16 5.60 -5.18
CA THR A 108 15.73 5.44 -5.45
C THR A 108 14.89 6.47 -4.72
N LYS A 109 13.71 6.78 -5.26
CA LYS A 109 12.72 7.69 -4.66
C LYS A 109 11.93 7.06 -3.51
N LYS A 110 12.04 5.75 -3.26
CA LYS A 110 11.30 5.05 -2.18
C LYS A 110 12.26 4.37 -1.20
N LYS A 111 12.16 4.73 0.08
CA LYS A 111 12.91 4.06 1.16
C LYS A 111 12.75 2.54 1.19
N SER A 112 11.54 2.03 0.89
CA SER A 112 11.28 0.59 0.83
C SER A 112 12.03 -0.11 -0.31
N ASN A 113 12.23 0.57 -1.44
CA ASN A 113 13.03 0.03 -2.54
C ASN A 113 14.52 -0.02 -2.19
N LEU A 114 15.02 0.96 -1.44
CA LEU A 114 16.40 0.94 -0.94
C LEU A 114 16.61 -0.22 0.03
N LYS A 115 15.67 -0.45 0.96
CA LYS A 115 15.72 -1.59 1.87
C LYS A 115 15.77 -2.92 1.11
N LYS A 116 14.92 -3.08 0.09
CA LYS A 116 14.93 -4.29 -0.76
C LYS A 116 16.25 -4.45 -1.50
N HIS A 117 16.75 -3.38 -2.11
CA HIS A 117 18.04 -3.39 -2.78
C HIS A 117 19.18 -3.81 -1.84
N ARG A 118 19.26 -3.24 -0.64
CA ARG A 118 20.28 -3.61 0.37
C ARG A 118 20.18 -5.07 0.80
N ALA A 119 18.96 -5.61 0.98
CA ALA A 119 18.77 -7.03 1.24
C ALA A 119 19.21 -7.89 0.04
N ASP A 120 18.83 -7.53 -1.17
CA ASP A 120 19.06 -8.33 -2.37
C ASP A 120 20.53 -8.33 -2.82
N ILE A 121 21.17 -7.17 -2.81
CA ILE A 121 22.52 -6.95 -3.34
C ILE A 121 23.59 -7.02 -2.24
N HIS A 122 23.33 -6.43 -1.08
CA HIS A 122 24.32 -6.31 0.01
C HIS A 122 24.09 -7.30 1.16
N ASN A 123 23.08 -8.17 1.07
CA ASN A 123 22.68 -9.10 2.14
C ASN A 123 22.40 -8.42 3.50
N GLU A 124 22.05 -7.14 3.50
CA GLU A 124 21.77 -6.39 4.72
C GLU A 124 20.34 -6.70 5.23
N ASN A 125 20.19 -6.98 6.52
CA ASN A 125 18.88 -7.16 7.18
C ASN A 125 17.97 -8.18 6.45
N VAL A 126 18.58 -9.25 5.92
CA VAL A 126 17.87 -10.26 5.12
C VAL A 126 16.98 -11.12 6.00
N THR A 127 15.72 -11.25 5.58
CA THR A 127 14.83 -12.31 6.03
C THR A 127 14.59 -13.26 4.87
N TRP A 128 14.96 -14.53 5.05
CA TRP A 128 14.69 -15.55 4.05
C TRP A 128 13.25 -16.04 4.17
N HIS A 129 12.58 -16.14 3.04
CA HIS A 129 11.27 -16.73 2.89
C HIS A 129 11.43 -18.09 2.23
N HIS A 130 11.08 -19.14 2.96
CA HIS A 130 11.19 -20.52 2.52
C HIS A 130 9.85 -21.01 1.97
N CYS A 131 9.90 -21.83 0.93
CA CYS A 131 8.78 -22.67 0.56
C CYS A 131 8.68 -23.82 1.57
N GLU A 132 7.45 -24.17 1.96
CA GLU A 132 7.21 -25.29 2.88
C GLU A 132 7.18 -26.63 2.13
N ASP A 133 7.02 -26.58 0.80
CA ASP A 133 6.77 -27.74 -0.07
C ASP A 133 8.01 -28.15 -0.90
N CYS A 134 9.07 -27.34 -0.89
CA CYS A 134 10.36 -27.65 -1.53
C CYS A 134 11.51 -26.77 -0.99
N ASP A 135 12.74 -27.02 -1.43
CA ASP A 135 13.95 -26.32 -0.97
C ASP A 135 14.08 -24.86 -1.46
N TYR A 136 13.11 -24.35 -2.23
CA TYR A 136 13.16 -22.98 -2.73
C TYR A 136 13.12 -21.96 -1.59
N LYS A 137 14.05 -21.00 -1.62
CA LYS A 137 14.06 -19.85 -0.71
C LYS A 137 14.40 -18.57 -1.44
N THR A 138 13.88 -17.45 -0.93
CA THR A 138 14.09 -16.13 -1.52
C THR A 138 14.07 -15.02 -0.48
N LYS A 139 14.72 -13.90 -0.77
CA LYS A 139 14.75 -12.71 0.09
C LYS A 139 13.47 -11.86 -0.02
N GLN A 140 12.64 -12.11 -1.05
CA GLN A 140 11.46 -11.30 -1.34
C GLN A 140 10.17 -12.12 -1.25
N LYS A 141 9.27 -11.76 -0.33
CA LYS A 141 7.97 -12.44 -0.13
C LYS A 141 7.15 -12.59 -1.42
N GLY A 142 7.20 -11.59 -2.31
CA GLY A 142 6.49 -11.63 -3.59
C GLY A 142 7.02 -12.73 -4.54
N HIS A 143 8.32 -13.01 -4.50
CA HIS A 143 8.93 -14.09 -5.30
C HIS A 143 8.52 -15.46 -4.76
N LEU A 144 8.38 -15.62 -3.44
CA LEU A 144 7.88 -16.87 -2.87
C LEU A 144 6.43 -17.13 -3.28
N LYS A 145 5.56 -16.11 -3.19
CA LYS A 145 4.16 -16.22 -3.67
C LYS A 145 4.10 -16.59 -5.14
N MET A 146 4.93 -15.96 -5.98
CA MET A 146 5.02 -16.28 -7.41
C MET A 146 5.49 -17.73 -7.62
N HIS A 147 6.54 -18.16 -6.92
CA HIS A 147 7.05 -19.52 -6.98
C HIS A 147 5.96 -20.54 -6.64
N ARG A 148 5.23 -20.35 -5.53
CA ARG A 148 4.11 -21.23 -5.13
C ARG A 148 3.01 -21.31 -6.19
N ALA A 149 2.64 -20.18 -6.80
CA ALA A 149 1.67 -20.17 -7.89
C ALA A 149 2.17 -20.89 -9.16
N LEU A 150 3.46 -20.75 -9.49
CA LEU A 150 4.00 -21.31 -10.73
C LEU A 150 4.32 -22.80 -10.62
N ILE A 151 4.88 -23.23 -9.49
CA ILE A 151 5.43 -24.58 -9.27
C ILE A 151 4.43 -25.47 -8.52
N HIS A 152 3.81 -24.95 -7.45
CA HIS A 152 2.89 -25.71 -6.59
C HIS A 152 1.42 -25.49 -6.92
N TYR A 153 1.10 -24.67 -7.94
CA TYR A 153 -0.27 -24.34 -8.34
C TYR A 153 -1.14 -23.79 -7.20
N GLU A 154 -0.51 -23.18 -6.19
CA GLU A 154 -1.20 -22.58 -5.06
C GLU A 154 -1.64 -21.15 -5.39
N ASN A 155 -2.91 -20.81 -5.17
CA ASN A 155 -3.43 -19.44 -5.34
C ASN A 155 -3.11 -18.83 -6.75
N VAL A 156 -3.17 -19.66 -7.80
CA VAL A 156 -2.83 -19.24 -9.17
C VAL A 156 -3.80 -18.19 -9.67
N THR A 157 -3.28 -17.06 -10.11
CA THR A 157 -4.03 -16.07 -10.88
C THR A 157 -3.73 -16.27 -12.36
N TRP A 158 -4.76 -16.60 -13.13
CA TRP A 158 -4.66 -16.69 -14.59
C TRP A 158 -4.93 -15.33 -15.22
N HIS A 159 -4.08 -14.95 -16.16
CA HIS A 159 -4.27 -13.78 -17.00
C HIS A 159 -4.77 -14.25 -18.37
N HIS A 160 -5.99 -13.87 -18.71
CA HIS A 160 -6.67 -14.25 -19.95
C HIS A 160 -6.46 -13.19 -21.03
N CYS A 161 -6.28 -13.63 -22.26
CA CYS A 161 -6.39 -12.75 -23.43
C CYS A 161 -7.88 -12.42 -23.65
N GLU A 162 -8.14 -11.18 -24.07
CA GLU A 162 -9.50 -10.73 -24.38
C GLU A 162 -9.92 -11.14 -25.81
N ASP A 163 -8.93 -11.37 -26.69
CA ASP A 163 -9.15 -11.65 -28.12
C ASP A 163 -9.08 -13.15 -28.48
N CYS A 164 -8.60 -14.01 -27.57
CA CYS A 164 -8.55 -15.46 -27.78
C CYS A 164 -8.47 -16.28 -26.48
N ASP A 165 -8.53 -17.61 -26.57
CA ASP A 165 -8.52 -18.54 -25.42
C ASP A 165 -7.17 -18.65 -24.67
N TYR A 166 -6.14 -17.93 -25.11
CA TYR A 166 -4.83 -17.98 -24.46
C TYR A 166 -4.89 -17.45 -23.02
N LYS A 167 -4.26 -18.17 -22.10
CA LYS A 167 -4.08 -17.75 -20.71
C LYS A 167 -2.68 -18.03 -20.20
N ALA A 168 -2.18 -17.16 -19.34
CA ALA A 168 -0.85 -17.27 -18.75
C ALA A 168 -0.86 -17.05 -17.24
N LYS A 169 0.01 -17.77 -16.53
CA LYS A 169 0.25 -17.57 -15.08
C LYS A 169 1.02 -16.27 -14.77
N ARG A 170 1.57 -15.59 -15.77
CA ARG A 170 2.30 -14.32 -15.63
C ARG A 170 1.75 -13.30 -16.63
N ASN A 171 1.40 -12.11 -16.13
CA ASN A 171 0.94 -11.01 -16.99
C ASN A 171 1.97 -10.63 -18.08
N ALA A 172 3.27 -10.71 -17.78
CA ALA A 172 4.30 -10.42 -18.79
C ALA A 172 4.22 -11.37 -20.00
N HIS A 173 3.84 -12.63 -19.79
CA HIS A 173 3.66 -13.58 -20.89
C HIS A 173 2.37 -13.30 -21.66
N LEU A 174 1.30 -12.85 -20.99
CA LEU A 174 0.10 -12.39 -21.66
C LEU A 174 0.38 -11.16 -22.53
N LYS A 175 1.04 -10.13 -21.99
CA LYS A 175 1.42 -8.93 -22.75
C LYS A 175 2.25 -9.25 -24.00
N ARG A 176 3.22 -10.16 -23.86
CA ARG A 176 4.01 -10.64 -25.01
C ARG A 176 3.17 -11.40 -26.02
N HIS A 177 2.25 -12.26 -25.55
CA HIS A 177 1.32 -12.95 -26.43
C HIS A 177 0.49 -11.93 -27.24
N VAL A 178 -0.18 -11.00 -26.56
CA VAL A 178 -0.98 -9.93 -27.19
C VAL A 178 -0.14 -9.22 -28.23
N ALA A 179 0.98 -8.61 -27.84
CA ALA A 179 1.85 -7.86 -28.75
C ALA A 179 2.46 -8.66 -29.93
N SER A 180 2.36 -10.00 -29.93
CA SER A 180 2.85 -10.84 -31.03
C SER A 180 1.75 -11.47 -31.87
N LYS A 181 0.49 -11.42 -31.42
CA LYS A 181 -0.65 -12.12 -32.02
C LYS A 181 -1.84 -11.20 -32.31
N HIS A 182 -1.89 -10.02 -31.71
CA HIS A 182 -2.93 -8.99 -31.79
C HIS A 182 -2.28 -7.60 -31.86
#